data_AF-A0A2E1J5M1-F1
#
_entry.id   AF-A0A2E1J5M1-F1
#
_cell.length_a   1.000
_cell.length_b   1.000
_cell.length_c   1.000
_cell.angle_alpha   90.00
_cell.angle_beta   90.00
_cell.angle_gamma   90.00
#
_symmetry.space_group_name_H-M   'P 1'
#
loop_
_entity.id
_entity.type
_entity.pdbx_description
1 polymer ?
#
loop_
_entity_poly.entity_id
_entity_poly.type
_entity_poly.pdbx_seq_one_letter_code
_entity_poly.pdbx_strand_id
1 'polypeptide(L)' 'FIFCPLHGQRFDLKDGSPIGALTKKPIRVFPVKIENEEIYVDMGA' A
#
# COMPACT_ATOMS: atom_id res chain seq x y z
N PHE A 1 7.77 -3.77 -2.02
CA PHE A 1 7.64 -2.94 -0.79
C PHE A 1 7.84 -1.48 -1.16
N ILE A 2 7.20 -0.58 -0.42
CA ILE A 2 7.52 0.86 -0.43
C ILE A 2 8.12 1.23 0.93
N PHE A 3 8.85 2.34 1.02
CA PHE A 3 9.38 2.82 2.29
C PHE A 3 9.08 4.31 2.52
N CYS A 4 8.87 4.69 3.78
CA CYS A 4 8.73 6.08 4.18
C CYS A 4 10.12 6.74 4.22
N PRO A 5 10.34 7.86 3.51
CA PRO A 5 11.66 8.49 3.44
C PRO A 5 12.12 9.09 4.77
N LEU A 6 11.21 9.34 5.71
CA LEU A 6 11.54 9.98 6.99
C LEU A 6 12.26 9.01 7.97
N HIS A 7 11.78 7.77 8.09
CA HIS A 7 12.28 6.81 9.09
C HIS A 7 12.56 5.41 8.52
N GLY A 8 12.42 5.23 7.20
CA GLY A 8 12.70 3.97 6.52
C GLY A 8 11.70 2.83 6.77
N GLN A 9 10.57 3.08 7.44
CA GLN A 9 9.52 2.07 7.64
C GLN A 9 9.04 1.53 6.29
N ARG A 10 8.99 0.19 6.16
CA ARG A 10 8.60 -0.50 4.93
C ARG A 10 7.19 -1.06 5.02
N PHE A 11 6.50 -1.13 3.89
CA PHE A 11 5.18 -1.74 3.79
C PHE A 11 5.12 -2.67 2.57
N ASP A 12 4.47 -3.82 2.72
CA ASP A 12 4.11 -4.66 1.57
C ASP A 12 3.01 -3.96 0.76
N LEU A 13 3.19 -3.90 -0.57
CA LEU A 13 2.23 -3.26 -1.47
C LEU A 13 0.98 -4.14 -1.70
N LYS A 14 1.05 -5.44 -1.40
CA LYS A 14 -0.06 -6.36 -1.60
C LYS A 14 -1.19 -6.14 -0.59
N ASP A 15 -0.84 -5.94 0.68
CA ASP A 15 -1.81 -5.92 1.78
C ASP A 15 -1.60 -4.75 2.77
N GLY A 16 -0.58 -3.92 2.54
CA GLY A 16 -0.26 -2.78 3.41
C GLY A 16 0.38 -3.17 4.74
N SER A 17 0.71 -4.44 4.95
CA SER A 17 1.34 -4.91 6.18
C SER A 17 2.70 -4.23 6.42
N PRO A 18 3.01 -3.83 7.67
CA PRO A 18 4.30 -3.24 7.98
C PRO A 18 5.38 -4.33 8.05
N ILE A 19 6.57 -4.01 7.51
CA ILE A 19 7.76 -4.86 7.61
C ILE A 19 8.76 -4.16 8.54
N GLY A 20 9.09 -4.78 9.67
CA GLY A 20 10.00 -4.23 10.68
C GLY A 20 9.32 -3.92 12.02
N ALA A 21 9.94 -3.07 12.83
CA ALA A 21 9.57 -2.90 14.24
C ALA A 21 8.90 -1.55 14.59
N LEU A 22 8.83 -0.57 13.69
CA LEU A 22 8.36 0.78 14.06
C LEU A 22 6.84 0.85 14.23
N THR A 23 6.08 -0.05 13.61
CA THR A 23 4.62 -0.10 13.73
C THR A 23 4.05 -1.49 13.45
N LYS A 24 2.92 -1.81 14.10
CA LYS A 24 2.08 -2.98 13.80
C LYS A 24 0.83 -2.61 12.97
N LYS A 25 0.61 -1.31 12.72
CA LYS A 25 -0.56 -0.81 12.00
C LYS A 25 -0.29 -0.87 10.49
N PRO A 26 -1.12 -1.58 9.70
CA PRO A 26 -1.02 -1.58 8.25
C PRO A 26 -1.50 -0.25 7.65
N ILE A 27 -1.04 0.04 6.43
CA ILE A 27 -1.58 1.13 5.62
C ILE A 27 -2.83 0.65 4.87
N ARG A 28 -3.72 1.58 4.50
CA ARG A 28 -4.89 1.26 3.69
C ARG A 28 -4.45 0.82 2.29
N VAL A 29 -5.02 -0.27 1.80
CA VAL A 29 -4.92 -0.70 0.40
C VAL A 29 -6.26 -0.48 -0.30
N PHE A 30 -6.21 -0.32 -1.61
CA PHE A 30 -7.38 -0.11 -2.45
C PHE A 30 -7.40 -1.16 -3.56
N PRO A 31 -8.55 -1.76 -3.88
CA PRO A 31 -8.68 -2.60 -5.06
C PRO A 31 -8.32 -1.81 -6.32
N VAL A 32 -7.55 -2.44 -7.20
CA VAL A 32 -7.17 -1.87 -8.49
C VAL A 32 -7.51 -2.83 -9.61
N LYS A 33 -7.93 -2.28 -10.74
CA LYS A 33 -8.12 -3.03 -11.99
C LYS A 33 -7.41 -2.31 -13.14
N ILE A 34 -6.94 -3.09 -14.10
CA ILE A 34 -6.39 -2.59 -15.36
C ILE A 34 -7.42 -2.93 -16.44
N GLU A 35 -7.90 -1.93 -17.15
CA GLU A 35 -8.78 -2.09 -18.31
C GLU A 35 -8.21 -1.28 -19.47
N ASN A 36 -7.93 -1.96 -20.58
CA ASN A 36 -7.15 -1.40 -21.70
C ASN A 36 -5.77 -0.88 -21.22
N GLU A 37 -5.48 0.40 -21.42
CA GLU A 37 -4.24 1.06 -20.99
C GLU A 37 -4.44 1.92 -19.72
N GLU A 38 -5.61 1.82 -19.08
CA GLU A 38 -5.95 2.63 -17.92
C GLU A 38 -5.93 1.81 -16.62
N ILE A 39 -5.53 2.49 -15.54
CA ILE A 39 -5.52 1.95 -14.18
C ILE A 39 -6.67 2.59 -13.41
N TYR A 40 -7.57 1.78 -12.90
CA TYR A 40 -8.69 2.21 -12.08
C TYR A 40 -8.45 1.82 -10.62
N VAL A 41 -8.82 2.72 -9.73
CA VAL A 41 -8.75 2.52 -8.27
C VAL A 41 -10.16 2.61 -7.71
N ASP A 42 -10.57 1.59 -6.96
CA ASP A 42 -11.81 1.65 -6.19
C ASP A 42 -11.58 2.45 -4.91
N MET A 43 -12.21 3.61 -4.80
CA MET A 43 -12.09 4.49 -3.63
C MET A 43 -12.98 4.07 -2.46
N GLY A 44 -13.92 3.14 -2.68
CA GLY A 44 -14.99 2.79 -1.75
C GLY A 44 -15.97 3.96 -1.55
N ALA A 45 -17.27 3.72 -1.73
CA ALA A 45 -18.29 4.61 -1.20
C ALA A 45 -18.36 4.52 0.33
#